data_AF-A0AAD7DL46-F1
#
_entry.id   AF-A0AAD7DL46-F1
#
_cell.length_a   1.000
_cell.length_b   1.000
_cell.length_c   1.000
_cell.angle_alpha   90.00
_cell.angle_beta   90.00
_cell.angle_gamma   90.00
#
_symmetry.space_group_name_H-M   'P 1'
#
loop_
_entity.id
_entity.type
_entity.pdbx_description
1 polymer ?
#
loop_
_entity_poly.entity_id
_entity_poly.type
_entity_poly.pdbx_seq_one_letter_code
_entity_poly.pdbx_strand_id
1 'polypeptide(L)'
;NITIEVPDGTTSHGELHMLCTPASALDILVFFFTNYVAHAVTVKPYPGESDMGMYLSILAAVIFPTWGLVRGLNAFARHAIFTKGSLARAARSGALRMVVRNAEWAPEDG
;
A
#
# COMPACT_ATOMS: atom_id res chain seq x y z
N ASN A 1 -29.83 -0.23 38.85
CA ASN A 1 -30.26 -0.07 37.45
C ASN A 1 -29.70 1.26 36.97
N ILE A 2 -28.92 1.26 35.88
CA ILE A 2 -28.35 2.48 35.29
C ILE A 2 -28.99 2.69 33.92
N THR A 3 -29.64 3.83 33.74
CA THR A 3 -30.18 4.30 32.46
C THR A 3 -29.22 5.33 31.89
N ILE A 4 -28.78 5.12 30.65
CA ILE A 4 -27.87 6.01 29.92
C ILE A 4 -28.67 6.58 28.74
N GLU A 5 -28.69 7.90 28.61
CA GLU A 5 -29.24 8.55 27.42
C GLU A 5 -28.26 8.42 26.25
N VAL A 6 -28.78 8.07 25.08
CA VAL A 6 -28.01 7.86 23.85
C VAL A 6 -28.56 8.75 22.74
N PRO A 7 -27.75 9.12 21.74
CA PRO A 7 -28.21 9.92 20.62
C PRO A 7 -29.35 9.25 19.84
N ASP A 8 -30.27 10.06 19.31
CA ASP A 8 -31.39 9.60 18.50
C ASP A 8 -30.91 8.81 17.28
N GLY A 9 -31.49 7.62 17.06
CA GLY A 9 -31.08 6.72 15.97
C GLY A 9 -29.99 5.72 16.36
N THR A 10 -29.62 5.65 17.63
CA THR A 10 -28.75 4.59 18.15
C THR A 10 -29.42 3.22 18.06
N THR A 11 -28.68 2.20 17.60
CA THR A 11 -29.16 0.81 17.47
C THR A 11 -28.18 -0.17 18.12
N SER A 12 -28.67 -1.26 18.71
CA SER A 12 -27.84 -2.33 19.29
C SER A 12 -27.88 -3.64 18.48
N HIS A 13 -28.73 -3.72 17.46
CA HIS A 13 -28.88 -4.90 16.59
C HIS A 13 -29.12 -6.24 17.33
N GLY A 14 -29.60 -6.19 18.58
CA GLY A 14 -29.83 -7.37 19.41
C GLY A 14 -28.55 -7.91 20.09
N GLU A 15 -27.42 -7.22 19.96
CA GLU A 15 -26.15 -7.58 20.58
C GLU A 15 -25.91 -6.72 21.84
N LEU A 16 -25.68 -7.39 22.97
CA LEU A 16 -25.56 -6.76 24.29
C LEU A 16 -24.35 -5.83 24.42
N HIS A 17 -23.32 -6.05 23.60
CA HIS A 17 -22.04 -5.34 23.66
C HIS A 17 -21.78 -4.47 22.43
N MET A 18 -22.80 -4.22 21.60
CA MET A 18 -22.69 -3.36 20.43
C MET A 18 -23.68 -2.21 20.53
N LEU A 19 -23.18 -1.00 20.37
CA LEU A 19 -23.97 0.22 20.34
C LEU A 19 -23.53 1.04 19.12
N CYS A 20 -24.38 1.08 18.10
CA CYS A 20 -24.16 1.82 16.87
C CYS A 20 -24.80 3.19 17.01
N THR A 21 -24.00 4.24 17.11
CA THR A 21 -24.50 5.63 17.09
C THR A 21 -24.63 6.12 15.66
N PRO A 22 -25.55 7.08 15.37
CA PRO A 22 -25.64 7.70 14.06
C PRO A 22 -24.31 8.33 13.65
N ALA A 23 -23.88 8.08 12.42
CA ALA A 23 -22.68 8.70 11.87
C ALA A 23 -22.96 10.17 11.52
N SER A 24 -22.07 11.07 11.92
CA SER A 24 -22.08 12.43 11.43
C SER A 24 -21.48 12.51 10.01
N ALA A 25 -21.75 13.60 9.30
CA ALA A 25 -21.13 13.85 7.99
C ALA A 25 -19.59 13.89 8.07
N LEU A 26 -19.04 14.37 9.19
CA LEU A 26 -17.61 14.40 9.42
C LEU A 26 -17.05 12.98 9.59
N ASP A 27 -17.73 12.10 10.32
CA ASP A 27 -17.30 10.71 10.50
C ASP A 27 -17.20 9.99 9.15
N ILE A 28 -18.21 10.17 8.30
CA ILE A 28 -18.24 9.60 6.95
C ILE A 28 -17.07 10.14 6.10
N LEU A 29 -16.86 11.46 6.12
CA LEU A 29 -15.78 12.10 5.36
C LEU A 29 -14.41 11.60 5.83
N VAL A 30 -14.17 11.58 7.14
CA VAL A 30 -12.91 11.11 7.72
C VAL A 30 -12.69 9.64 7.40
N PHE A 31 -13.73 8.81 7.50
CA PHE A 31 -13.64 7.39 7.18
C PHE A 31 -13.18 7.15 5.74
N PHE A 32 -13.86 7.73 4.75
CA PHE A 32 -13.48 7.55 3.34
C PHE A 32 -12.14 8.19 3.00
N PHE A 33 -11.88 9.40 3.51
CA PHE A 33 -10.63 10.10 3.26
C PHE A 33 -9.42 9.31 3.78
N THR A 34 -9.47 8.90 5.05
CA THR A 34 -8.37 8.14 5.66
C THR A 34 -8.19 6.78 5.00
N ASN A 35 -9.27 6.13 4.58
CA ASN A 35 -9.21 4.87 3.84
C ASN A 35 -8.47 5.02 2.49
N TYR A 36 -8.81 6.03 1.68
CA TYR A 36 -8.12 6.26 0.41
C TYR A 36 -6.67 6.71 0.58
N VAL A 37 -6.39 7.55 1.58
CA VAL A 37 -5.00 7.92 1.92
C VAL A 37 -4.20 6.68 2.32
N ALA A 38 -4.78 5.79 3.14
CA ALA A 38 -4.12 4.55 3.51
C ALA A 38 -3.83 3.67 2.27
N HIS A 39 -4.75 3.57 1.32
CA HIS A 39 -4.50 2.85 0.07
C HIS A 39 -3.34 3.44 -0.74
N ALA A 40 -3.26 4.77 -0.84
CA ALA A 40 -2.16 5.42 -1.53
C ALA A 40 -0.80 5.18 -0.84
N VAL A 41 -0.75 5.32 0.49
CA VAL A 41 0.49 5.20 1.29
C VAL A 41 0.99 3.75 1.39
N THR A 42 0.09 2.77 1.35
CA THR A 42 0.46 1.35 1.45
C THR A 42 0.96 0.73 0.14
N VAL A 43 0.94 1.45 -0.98
CA VAL A 43 1.47 0.93 -2.24
C VAL A 43 2.97 0.69 -2.14
N LYS A 44 3.36 -0.58 -2.30
CA LYS A 44 4.76 -0.99 -2.30
C LYS A 44 5.43 -0.65 -3.65
N PRO A 45 6.49 0.17 -3.69
CA PRO A 45 7.24 0.48 -4.92
C PRO A 45 8.11 -0.70 -5.36
N TYR A 46 8.18 -0.99 -6.66
CA TYR A 46 9.12 -1.98 -7.17
C TYR A 46 10.51 -1.35 -7.41
N PRO A 47 11.61 -2.08 -7.15
CA PRO A 47 12.93 -1.57 -7.47
C PRO A 47 13.04 -1.29 -8.99
N GLY A 48 13.55 -0.10 -9.34
CA GLY A 48 13.68 0.32 -10.75
C GLY A 48 12.36 0.69 -11.44
N GLU A 49 11.24 0.76 -10.71
CA GLU A 49 9.98 1.27 -11.24
C GLU A 49 10.13 2.76 -11.60
N SER A 50 9.57 3.16 -12.74
CA SER A 50 9.52 4.56 -13.12
C SER A 50 8.52 5.32 -12.26
N ASP A 51 8.74 6.62 -12.06
CA ASP A 51 7.83 7.47 -11.30
C ASP A 51 6.40 7.40 -11.84
N MET A 52 6.25 7.40 -13.17
CA MET A 52 4.95 7.25 -13.82
C MET A 52 4.28 5.90 -13.50
N GLY A 53 5.05 4.81 -13.48
CA GLY A 53 4.53 3.49 -13.08
C GLY A 53 4.09 3.45 -11.61
N MET A 54 4.81 4.14 -10.73
CA MET A 54 4.44 4.28 -9.33
C MET A 54 3.15 5.10 -9.16
N TYR A 55 3.01 6.24 -9.85
CA TYR A 55 1.80 7.06 -9.81
C TYR A 55 0.56 6.29 -10.29
N LEU A 56 0.68 5.57 -11.41
CA LEU A 56 -0.42 4.73 -11.91
C LEU A 56 -0.79 3.62 -10.92
N SER A 57 0.20 3.06 -10.22
CA SER A 57 -0.04 2.04 -9.18
C SER A 57 -0.73 2.60 -7.95
N ILE A 58 -0.40 3.83 -7.55
CA ILE A 58 -1.10 4.55 -6.46
C ILE A 58 -2.55 4.83 -6.87
N LEU A 59 -2.78 5.35 -8.07
CA LEU A 59 -4.12 5.60 -8.58
C LEU A 59 -4.96 4.32 -8.63
N ALA A 60 -4.37 3.22 -9.11
CA ALA A 60 -5.03 1.92 -9.12
C ALA A 60 -5.37 1.42 -7.72
N ALA A 61 -4.54 1.67 -6.70
CA ALA A 61 -4.82 1.28 -5.32
C ALA A 61 -5.94 2.09 -4.66
N VAL A 62 -6.08 3.37 -5.02
CA VAL A 62 -7.20 4.21 -4.54
C VAL A 62 -8.53 3.73 -5.13
N ILE A 63 -8.54 3.31 -6.40
CA ILE A 63 -9.76 2.82 -7.08
C ILE A 63 -10.07 1.36 -6.71
N PHE A 64 -9.05 0.53 -6.61
CA PHE A 64 -9.15 -0.90 -6.34
C PHE A 64 -8.40 -1.24 -5.04
N PRO A 65 -9.09 -1.35 -3.90
CA PRO A 65 -8.48 -1.55 -2.58
C PRO A 65 -7.48 -2.72 -2.51
N THR A 66 -7.67 -3.73 -3.35
CA THR A 66 -6.85 -4.95 -3.40
C THR A 66 -5.56 -4.81 -4.21
N TRP A 67 -5.37 -3.73 -4.98
CA TRP A 67 -4.21 -3.57 -5.85
C TRP A 67 -2.88 -3.50 -5.07
N GLY A 68 -2.84 -2.73 -3.98
CA GLY A 68 -1.67 -2.64 -3.11
C GLY A 68 -1.31 -4.00 -2.49
N LEU A 69 -2.31 -4.81 -2.15
CA LEU A 69 -2.13 -6.15 -1.60
C LEU A 69 -1.40 -7.08 -2.58
N VAL A 70 -1.78 -7.09 -3.86
CA VAL A 70 -1.12 -7.94 -4.88
C VAL A 70 0.37 -7.63 -4.95
N ARG A 71 0.75 -6.35 -4.90
CA ARG A 71 2.15 -5.92 -4.93
C ARG A 71 2.91 -6.33 -3.67
N GLY A 72 2.26 -6.22 -2.51
CA GLY A 72 2.80 -6.72 -1.23
C GLY A 72 3.01 -8.23 -1.23
N LEU A 73 2.02 -9.01 -1.64
CA LEU A 73 2.09 -10.47 -1.73
C LEU A 73 3.19 -10.93 -2.68
N ASN A 74 3.34 -10.29 -3.85
CA ASN A 74 4.44 -10.58 -4.76
C ASN A 74 5.80 -10.29 -4.13
N ALA A 75 5.93 -9.21 -3.34
CA ALA A 75 7.17 -8.91 -2.63
C ALA A 75 7.50 -9.99 -1.57
N PHE A 76 6.50 -10.49 -0.84
CA PHE A 76 6.69 -11.61 0.09
C PHE A 76 7.03 -12.92 -0.63
N ALA A 77 6.30 -13.27 -1.68
CA ALA A 77 6.49 -14.50 -2.46
C ALA A 77 7.88 -14.60 -3.09
N ARG A 78 8.54 -13.46 -3.37
CA ARG A 78 9.91 -13.42 -3.88
C ARG A 78 10.97 -13.84 -2.87
N HIS A 79 10.68 -13.85 -1.56
CA HIS A 79 11.58 -14.31 -0.50
C HIS A 79 13.02 -13.76 -0.62
N ALA A 80 13.16 -12.50 -1.06
CA ALA A 80 14.47 -11.93 -1.40
C ALA A 80 15.42 -11.83 -0.20
N ILE A 81 14.88 -11.47 0.98
CA ILE A 81 15.67 -11.32 2.22
C ILE A 81 16.38 -12.62 2.63
N PHE A 82 15.74 -13.77 2.40
CA PHE A 82 16.29 -15.09 2.73
C PHE A 82 17.34 -15.60 1.73
N THR A 83 17.56 -14.86 0.64
CA THR A 83 18.53 -15.24 -0.39
C THR A 83 19.95 -14.86 0.04
N LYS A 84 20.91 -15.77 -0.14
CA LYS A 84 22.34 -15.53 0.11
C LYS A 84 22.98 -14.87 -1.12
N GLY A 85 23.89 -13.93 -0.89
CA GLY A 85 24.57 -13.17 -1.94
C GLY A 85 23.78 -11.94 -2.39
N SER A 86 24.47 -10.81 -2.54
CA SER A 86 23.86 -9.53 -2.92
C SER A 86 23.23 -9.57 -4.31
N LEU A 87 23.89 -10.20 -5.29
CA LEU A 87 23.38 -10.30 -6.65
C LEU A 87 22.10 -11.14 -6.74
N ALA A 88 22.07 -12.31 -6.10
CA ALA A 88 20.88 -13.18 -6.10
C ALA A 88 19.72 -12.54 -5.33
N ARG A 89 20.01 -11.82 -4.23
CA ARG A 89 19.01 -11.02 -3.51
C ARG A 89 18.45 -9.91 -4.39
N ALA A 90 19.30 -9.16 -5.10
CA ALA A 90 18.89 -8.12 -6.04
C ALA A 90 18.02 -8.70 -7.17
N ALA A 91 18.40 -9.84 -7.73
CA ALA A 91 17.60 -10.57 -8.71
C ALA A 91 16.21 -10.91 -8.18
N ARG A 92 16.12 -11.54 -7.00
CA ARG A 92 14.82 -11.89 -6.41
C ARG A 92 13.97 -10.69 -6.05
N SER A 93 14.56 -9.57 -5.61
CA SER A 93 13.80 -8.35 -5.32
C SER A 93 13.36 -7.62 -6.59
N GLY A 94 13.87 -7.99 -7.77
CA GLY A 94 13.67 -7.25 -9.02
C GLY A 94 14.50 -5.97 -9.11
N ALA A 95 15.63 -5.91 -8.39
CA ALA A 95 16.52 -4.76 -8.28
C ALA A 95 17.83 -4.93 -9.07
N LEU A 96 17.84 -5.78 -10.10
CA LEU A 96 19.02 -5.89 -10.97
C LEU A 96 19.19 -4.60 -11.76
N ARG A 97 20.41 -4.08 -11.74
CA ARG A 97 20.82 -2.95 -12.55
C ARG A 97 21.95 -3.40 -13.47
N MET A 98 21.81 -3.11 -14.75
CA MET A 98 22.85 -3.36 -15.74
C MET A 98 23.53 -2.03 -16.07
N VAL A 99 24.86 -2.04 -16.11
CA VAL A 99 25.63 -0.92 -16.66
C VAL A 99 25.83 -1.22 -18.13
N VAL A 100 25.30 -0.35 -18.98
CA VAL A 100 25.47 -0.41 -20.43
C VAL A 100 26.25 0.82 -20.88
N ARG A 101 27.18 0.61 -21.79
CA ARG A 101 27.92 1.69 -22.46
C ARG A 101 26.95 2.40 -23.39
N ASN A 102 26.85 3.72 -23.28
CA ASN A 102 26.16 4.53 -24.27
C ASN A 102 27.08 4.75 -25.48
N ALA A 103 26.55 5.33 -26.57
CA ALA A 103 27.31 5.56 -27.80
C ALA A 103 28.51 6.52 -27.61
N GLU A 104 28.48 7.32 -26.56
CA GLU A 104 29.48 8.33 -26.22
C GLU A 104 30.54 7.80 -25.24
N TRP A 105 30.37 6.56 -24.74
CA TRP A 105 31.28 6.00 -23.77
C TRP A 105 32.63 5.71 -24.40
N ALA A 106 33.70 6.27 -23.83
CA ALA A 106 35.08 5.92 -24.13
C ALA A 106 35.81 5.51 -22.83
N PRO A 107 36.74 4.55 -22.88
CA PRO A 107 37.56 4.21 -21.72
C PRO A 107 38.51 5.35 -21.37
N GLU A 108 38.70 5.62 -20.08
CA GLU A 108 39.79 6.48 -19.58
C GLU A 108 41.02 5.61 -19.29
N ASP A 109 42.22 6.12 -19.59
CA ASP A 109 43.48 5.46 -19.24
C ASP A 109 43.65 5.46 -17.71
N GLY A 110 44.04 4.30 -17.16
CA GLY A 110 44.10 4.03 -15.72
C GLY A 110 45.43 4.36 -15.04
#